data_AF-A0A9J8DDW8-F1
#
_entry.id   AF-A0A9J8DDW8-F1
#
_cell.length_a   1.000
_cell.length_b   1.000
_cell.length_c   1.000
_cell.angle_alpha   90.00
_cell.angle_beta   90.00
_cell.angle_gamma   90.00
#
_symmetry.space_group_name_H-M   'P 1'
#
loop_
_entity.id
_entity.type
_entity.pdbx_description
1 polymer ?
#
loop_
_entity_poly.entity_id
_entity_poly.type
_entity_poly.pdbx_seq_one_letter_code
_entity_poly.pdbx_strand_id
1 'polypeptide(L)'
;MHFTFGSFSTLWQAERGKMNHFYKHDFNVIYLHHFKDNTLLLLSPYTLLSPTWEIRTHMSKWCQENHLSLNIDKTKELVVEFRRQSREHKPITIDKTPVERVSSFKFLGINISEDLTWSTHTDAVLKKAHQCLFFLRWLRKFGMSPSILRSFYTCTIESILMGCITAWFGNSTAGNRKALKRVVRTASHIVGGELPSLQDIYTRRCIRKSQRIISDSSHPSHRLLSLLPSGRRLRSIRSRTS
;
A
#
# COMPACT_ATOMS: atom_id res chain seq x y z
N MET A 1 6.79 14.31 2.23
CA MET A 1 6.94 13.11 3.09
C MET A 1 7.96 12.22 2.41
N HIS A 2 8.94 11.73 3.15
CA HIS A 2 9.87 10.73 2.63
C HIS A 2 9.38 9.35 3.04
N PHE A 3 9.36 8.44 2.08
CA PHE A 3 9.14 7.01 2.30
C PHE A 3 10.48 6.32 1.99
N THR A 4 11.15 5.79 3.01
CA THR A 4 12.33 4.92 2.78
C THR A 4 11.89 3.49 2.99
N PHE A 5 12.02 2.66 1.96
CA PHE A 5 11.72 1.23 2.04
C PHE A 5 13.05 0.48 2.13
N GLY A 6 13.43 0.04 3.32
CA GLY A 6 14.61 -0.79 3.57
C GLY A 6 14.31 -2.27 3.40
N SER A 7 15.25 -3.06 2.90
CA SER A 7 15.19 -4.52 3.00
C SER A 7 16.40 -5.05 3.74
N PHE A 8 16.20 -6.04 4.61
CA PHE A 8 17.27 -6.72 5.36
C PHE A 8 17.70 -8.04 4.68
N SER A 9 18.80 -8.64 5.14
CA SER A 9 19.11 -10.05 4.86
C SER A 9 18.80 -10.89 6.10
N THR A 10 18.11 -12.02 5.88
CA THR A 10 17.59 -12.94 6.89
C THR A 10 18.61 -13.36 7.94
N LEU A 11 18.28 -13.17 9.22
CA LEU A 11 18.55 -14.10 10.31
C LEU A 11 17.74 -13.67 11.53
N TRP A 12 16.40 -13.85 11.53
CA TRP A 12 15.66 -13.93 12.80
C TRP A 12 14.19 -14.37 12.64
N GLN A 13 13.84 -15.54 13.19
CA GLN A 13 12.45 -16.02 13.31
C GLN A 13 11.90 -15.96 14.75
N ALA A 14 12.63 -15.44 15.75
CA ALA A 14 12.37 -15.80 17.15
C ALA A 14 11.50 -14.86 18.01
N GLU A 15 11.24 -13.58 17.69
CA GLU A 15 10.33 -12.74 18.52
C GLU A 15 9.42 -11.85 17.68
N ARG A 16 8.33 -12.45 17.19
CA ARG A 16 7.20 -11.71 16.59
C ARG A 16 6.39 -10.90 17.61
N GLY A 17 6.71 -10.97 18.90
CA GLY A 17 5.86 -10.48 20.00
C GLY A 17 6.11 -9.06 20.50
N LYS A 18 7.23 -8.40 20.16
CA LYS A 18 7.63 -7.12 20.82
C LYS A 18 7.52 -5.86 19.96
N MET A 19 7.14 -5.95 18.69
CA MET A 19 7.43 -4.88 17.72
C MET A 19 6.20 -4.12 17.18
N ASN A 20 5.42 -3.53 18.09
CA ASN A 20 4.53 -2.39 17.79
C ASN A 20 5.05 -1.12 18.49
N HIS A 21 6.34 -0.84 18.40
CA HIS A 21 6.87 0.42 18.92
C HIS A 21 6.72 1.53 17.88
N PHE A 22 5.59 2.22 17.95
CA PHE A 22 5.42 3.54 17.34
C PHE A 22 6.35 4.53 18.05
N TYR A 23 7.53 4.80 17.48
CA TYR A 23 8.38 5.89 17.97
C TYR A 23 7.78 7.22 17.54
N LYS A 24 6.94 7.78 18.41
CA LYS A 24 6.47 9.16 18.31
C LYS A 24 7.46 10.04 19.07
N HIS A 25 8.44 10.61 18.38
CA HIS A 25 9.16 11.78 18.92
C HIS A 25 8.47 13.05 18.41
N ASP A 26 8.40 14.05 19.27
CA ASP A 26 7.64 15.29 19.08
C ASP A 26 7.77 15.88 17.67
N PHE A 27 6.61 16.13 17.05
CA PHE A 27 6.37 16.81 15.77
C PHE A 27 7.05 16.29 14.49
N ASN A 28 7.95 15.30 14.57
CA ASN A 28 8.59 14.63 13.43
C ASN A 28 8.40 13.12 13.50
N VAL A 29 7.25 12.63 13.04
CA VAL A 29 6.89 11.22 13.24
C VAL A 29 7.62 10.33 12.23
N ILE A 30 8.64 9.60 12.68
CA ILE A 30 9.27 8.51 11.94
C ILE A 30 8.45 7.24 12.18
N TYR A 31 7.65 6.80 11.21
CA TYR A 31 6.95 5.51 11.32
C TYR A 31 7.84 4.40 10.81
N LEU A 32 8.27 3.51 11.70
CA LEU A 32 8.94 2.24 11.40
C LEU A 32 7.89 1.13 11.31
N HIS A 33 7.62 0.62 10.12
CA HIS A 33 6.78 -0.56 9.95
C HIS A 33 7.61 -1.72 9.39
N HIS A 34 7.88 -2.71 10.22
CA HIS A 34 8.47 -3.98 9.79
C HIS A 34 7.37 -4.89 9.25
N PHE A 35 7.52 -5.40 8.03
CA PHE A 35 6.55 -6.32 7.45
C PHE A 35 7.22 -7.54 6.82
N LYS A 36 7.01 -8.71 7.44
CA LYS A 36 7.66 -10.01 7.13
C LYS A 36 9.20 -9.88 7.03
N ASP A 37 9.86 -11.03 6.98
CA ASP A 37 11.31 -11.19 7.09
C ASP A 37 12.01 -10.28 6.07
N ASN A 38 12.39 -9.05 6.43
CA ASN A 38 13.23 -8.12 5.66
C ASN A 38 12.56 -6.92 4.94
N THR A 39 11.50 -6.28 5.43
CA THR A 39 11.13 -4.95 4.87
C THR A 39 10.76 -3.94 5.95
N LEU A 40 11.45 -2.80 5.96
CA LEU A 40 11.22 -1.65 6.81
C LEU A 40 10.66 -0.50 5.98
N LEU A 41 9.47 -0.02 6.31
CA LEU A 41 8.99 1.26 5.82
C LEU A 41 9.28 2.34 6.85
N LEU A 42 9.92 3.41 6.41
CA LEU A 42 10.19 4.63 7.15
C LEU A 42 9.40 5.76 6.54
N LEU A 43 8.53 6.37 7.32
CA LEU A 43 7.81 7.57 6.92
C LEU A 43 8.35 8.74 7.71
N SER A 44 8.90 9.76 7.07
CA SER A 44 9.29 10.99 7.75
C SER A 44 8.58 12.21 7.15
N PRO A 45 7.87 13.03 7.97
CA PRO A 45 7.43 14.34 7.56
C PRO A 45 8.67 15.25 7.44
N TYR A 46 8.88 15.81 6.26
CA TYR A 46 9.94 16.80 6.07
C TYR A 46 9.51 18.11 6.73
N THR A 47 9.80 18.29 8.01
CA THR A 47 9.76 19.63 8.59
C THR A 47 11.07 20.33 8.24
N LEU A 48 11.02 21.65 8.08
CA LEU A 48 12.18 22.50 7.78
C LEU A 48 13.31 22.41 8.84
N LEU A 49 13.06 21.69 9.94
CA LEU A 49 13.90 21.64 11.14
C LEU A 49 14.46 20.24 11.45
N SER A 50 14.05 19.16 10.74
CA SER A 50 14.63 17.83 10.95
C SER A 50 15.60 17.50 9.82
N PRO A 51 16.91 17.63 10.06
CA PRO A 51 17.91 17.29 9.06
C PRO A 51 17.95 15.78 8.80
N THR A 52 18.14 15.40 7.53
CA THR A 52 18.13 14.00 7.05
C THR A 52 19.15 13.08 7.76
N TRP A 53 20.16 13.65 8.44
CA TRP A 53 21.09 12.88 9.27
C TRP A 53 20.44 12.27 10.51
N GLU A 54 19.36 12.85 11.06
CA GLU A 54 18.64 12.27 12.20
C GLU A 54 18.05 10.92 11.81
N ILE A 55 17.41 10.84 10.64
CA ILE A 55 16.85 9.59 10.08
C ILE A 55 17.96 8.55 9.90
N ARG A 56 19.11 8.96 9.35
CA ARG A 56 20.29 8.08 9.18
C ARG A 56 20.76 7.50 10.51
N THR A 57 21.00 8.36 11.50
CA THR A 57 21.55 7.95 12.80
C THR A 57 20.58 7.03 13.53
N HIS A 58 19.29 7.35 13.51
CA HIS A 58 18.27 6.50 14.13
C HIS A 58 18.13 5.14 13.44
N MET A 59 18.17 5.09 12.10
CA MET A 59 18.15 3.83 11.35
C MET A 59 19.37 2.97 11.66
N SER A 60 20.57 3.50 11.49
CA SER A 60 21.80 2.74 11.70
C SER A 60 21.91 2.25 13.14
N LYS A 61 21.56 3.10 14.12
CA LYS A 61 21.53 2.74 15.53
C LYS A 61 20.52 1.63 15.82
N TRP A 62 19.28 1.76 15.36
CA TRP A 62 18.26 0.72 15.57
C TRP A 62 18.64 -0.60 14.89
N CYS A 63 19.18 -0.54 13.67
CA CYS A 63 19.65 -1.74 12.98
C CYS A 63 20.80 -2.41 13.74
N GLN A 64 21.76 -1.63 14.24
CA GLN A 64 22.86 -2.13 15.07
C GLN A 64 22.37 -2.76 16.38
N GLU A 65 21.47 -2.07 17.10
CA GLU A 65 20.87 -2.54 18.35
C GLU A 65 20.04 -3.82 18.17
N ASN A 66 19.47 -4.03 16.97
CA ASN A 66 18.67 -5.21 16.65
C ASN A 66 19.45 -6.25 15.82
N HIS A 67 20.77 -6.09 15.68
CA HIS A 67 21.63 -6.97 14.89
C HIS A 67 21.17 -7.19 13.44
N LEU A 68 20.61 -6.15 12.82
CA LEU A 68 20.12 -6.13 11.46
C LEU A 68 21.13 -5.49 10.51
N SER A 69 21.38 -6.13 9.37
CA SER A 69 22.18 -5.56 8.28
C SER A 69 21.27 -5.10 7.14
N LEU A 70 21.37 -3.80 6.79
CA LEU A 70 20.60 -3.19 5.72
C LEU A 70 21.19 -3.59 4.36
N ASN A 71 20.35 -4.17 3.50
CA ASN A 71 20.71 -4.37 2.11
C ASN A 71 20.44 -3.07 1.34
N ILE A 72 21.49 -2.33 1.03
CA ILE A 72 21.41 -1.03 0.36
C ILE A 72 20.79 -1.18 -1.03
N ASP A 73 21.14 -2.23 -1.79
CA ASP A 73 20.65 -2.47 -3.15
C ASP A 73 19.13 -2.69 -3.19
N LYS A 74 18.56 -3.27 -2.15
CA LYS A 74 17.10 -3.45 -2.01
C LYS A 74 16.42 -2.26 -1.35
N THR A 75 17.19 -1.35 -0.74
CA THR A 75 16.66 -0.18 -0.06
C THR A 75 16.40 0.92 -1.09
N LYS A 76 15.19 1.46 -1.10
CA LYS A 76 14.78 2.51 -2.04
C LYS A 76 14.23 3.71 -1.31
N GLU A 77 14.57 4.91 -1.80
CA GLU A 77 13.98 6.17 -1.38
C GLU A 77 12.84 6.54 -2.34
N LEU A 78 11.65 6.75 -1.80
CA LEU A 78 10.49 7.30 -2.51
C LEU A 78 10.13 8.65 -1.87
N VAL A 79 10.27 9.73 -2.62
CA VAL A 79 10.02 11.09 -2.12
C VAL A 79 8.64 11.55 -2.57
N VAL A 80 7.72 11.80 -1.64
CA VAL A 80 6.37 12.28 -1.94
C VAL A 80 6.30 13.77 -1.61
N GLU A 81 6.25 14.62 -2.63
CA GLU A 81 6.23 16.08 -2.49
C GLU A 81 5.08 16.71 -3.28
N PHE A 82 4.24 17.47 -2.58
CA PHE A 82 3.12 18.23 -3.18
C PHE A 82 3.31 19.75 -3.07
N ARG A 83 4.51 20.20 -2.68
CA ARG A 83 4.83 21.63 -2.60
C ARG A 83 4.91 22.21 -4.00
N ARG A 84 4.36 23.42 -4.20
CA ARG A 84 4.39 24.12 -5.50
C ARG A 84 5.80 24.41 -6.00
N GLN A 85 6.74 24.63 -5.08
CA GLN A 85 8.15 24.80 -5.39
C GLN A 85 8.90 23.54 -4.97
N SER A 86 9.35 22.78 -5.97
CA SER A 86 10.24 21.64 -5.79
C SER A 86 11.57 22.14 -5.21
N ARG A 87 12.10 21.42 -4.23
CA ARG A 87 13.45 21.65 -3.71
C ARG A 87 14.31 20.46 -4.09
N GLU A 88 15.58 20.72 -4.42
CA GLU A 88 16.53 19.62 -4.60
C GLU A 88 16.74 18.90 -3.27
N HIS A 89 16.35 17.63 -3.23
CA HIS A 89 16.53 16.76 -2.07
C HIS A 89 17.87 16.04 -2.18
N LYS A 90 18.77 16.31 -1.23
CA LYS A 90 20.01 15.53 -1.10
C LYS A 90 19.66 14.04 -0.93
N PRO A 91 20.30 13.13 -1.69
CA PRO A 91 20.07 11.69 -1.54
C PRO A 91 20.35 11.21 -0.12
N ILE A 92 19.52 10.30 0.37
CA ILE A 92 19.81 9.57 1.62
C ILE A 92 21.03 8.69 1.38
N THR A 93 21.98 8.68 2.31
CA THR A 93 23.15 7.79 2.27
C THR A 93 23.13 6.86 3.48
N ILE A 94 23.37 5.57 3.24
CA ILE A 94 23.56 4.53 4.26
C ILE A 94 25.00 4.04 4.12
N ASP A 95 25.78 4.08 5.20
CA ASP A 95 27.20 3.71 5.20
C ASP A 95 28.04 4.39 4.09
N LYS A 96 27.72 5.67 3.81
CA LYS A 96 28.31 6.51 2.74
C LYS A 96 27.91 6.12 1.31
N THR A 97 27.08 5.09 1.13
CA THR A 97 26.51 4.72 -0.17
C THR A 97 25.15 5.40 -0.36
N PRO A 98 24.90 6.10 -1.47
CA PRO A 98 23.60 6.70 -1.75
C PRO A 98 22.54 5.62 -1.98
N VAL A 99 21.38 5.81 -1.35
CA VAL A 99 20.20 4.98 -1.57
C VAL A 99 19.56 5.37 -2.91
N GLU A 100 19.19 4.37 -3.71
CA GLU A 100 18.52 4.62 -4.98
C GLU A 100 17.16 5.30 -4.77
N ARG A 101 16.96 6.43 -5.44
CA ARG A 101 15.67 7.13 -5.49
C ARG A 101 14.82 6.58 -6.62
N VAL A 102 13.57 6.24 -6.31
CA VAL A 102 12.60 5.69 -7.26
C VAL A 102 11.32 6.51 -7.25
N SER A 103 10.64 6.60 -8.39
CA SER A 103 9.33 7.28 -8.51
C SER A 103 8.15 6.37 -8.18
N SER A 104 8.37 5.06 -8.13
CA SER A 104 7.38 4.07 -7.71
C SER A 104 8.06 2.87 -7.08
N PHE A 105 7.50 2.36 -5.99
CA PHE A 105 7.99 1.18 -5.29
C PHE A 105 6.88 0.16 -5.02
N LYS A 106 7.17 -1.12 -5.24
CA LYS A 106 6.22 -2.21 -4.99
C LYS A 106 6.34 -2.70 -3.55
N PHE A 107 5.44 -2.24 -2.70
CA PHE A 107 5.34 -2.65 -1.30
C PHE A 107 4.19 -3.64 -1.09
N LEU A 108 4.49 -4.85 -0.64
CA LEU A 108 3.51 -5.90 -0.32
C LEU A 108 2.50 -6.22 -1.43
N GLY A 109 2.95 -6.12 -2.68
CA GLY A 109 2.12 -6.36 -3.85
C GLY A 109 1.35 -5.14 -4.36
N ILE A 110 1.48 -3.98 -3.71
CA ILE A 110 0.90 -2.71 -4.14
C ILE A 110 2.00 -1.79 -4.65
N ASN A 111 1.80 -1.13 -5.79
CA ASN A 111 2.72 -0.09 -6.24
C ASN A 111 2.34 1.25 -5.60
N ILE A 112 3.29 1.88 -4.93
CA ILE A 112 3.15 3.20 -4.32
C ILE A 112 4.00 4.15 -5.15
N SER A 113 3.36 5.15 -5.75
CA SER A 113 4.01 6.17 -6.58
C SER A 113 4.29 7.44 -5.78
N GLU A 114 5.28 8.22 -6.20
CA GLU A 114 5.69 9.48 -5.57
C GLU A 114 4.59 10.57 -5.62
N ASP A 115 3.75 10.53 -6.64
CA ASP A 115 2.59 11.39 -6.83
C ASP A 115 1.34 10.91 -6.06
N LEU A 116 1.47 9.79 -5.34
CA LEU A 116 0.38 9.05 -4.69
C LEU A 116 -0.79 8.70 -5.63
N THR A 117 -0.59 8.72 -6.95
CA THR A 117 -1.59 8.22 -7.88
C THR A 117 -1.53 6.70 -7.93
N TRP A 118 -2.70 6.10 -8.17
CA TRP A 118 -2.82 4.64 -8.23
C TRP A 118 -2.73 4.11 -9.67
N SER A 119 -2.21 4.89 -10.61
CA SER A 119 -2.15 4.55 -12.03
C SER A 119 -1.18 3.39 -12.28
N THR A 120 0.06 3.51 -11.80
CA THR A 120 1.07 2.43 -11.89
C THR A 120 0.56 1.11 -11.30
N HIS A 121 -0.10 1.19 -10.15
CA HIS A 121 -0.70 0.02 -9.52
C HIS A 121 -1.86 -0.55 -10.34
N THR A 122 -2.77 0.31 -10.81
CA THR A 122 -3.91 -0.09 -11.64
C THR A 122 -3.44 -0.78 -12.91
N ASP A 123 -2.43 -0.24 -13.60
CA ASP A 123 -1.89 -0.83 -14.83
C ASP A 123 -1.27 -2.21 -14.57
N ALA A 124 -0.54 -2.37 -13.47
CA ALA A 124 0.01 -3.67 -13.08
C ALA A 124 -1.10 -4.71 -12.79
N VAL A 125 -2.19 -4.29 -12.15
CA VAL A 125 -3.38 -5.12 -11.90
C VAL A 125 -4.09 -5.47 -13.21
N LEU A 126 -4.29 -4.49 -14.10
CA LEU A 126 -4.94 -4.67 -15.40
C LEU A 126 -4.16 -5.64 -16.29
N LYS A 127 -2.82 -5.52 -16.36
CA LYS A 127 -1.96 -6.43 -17.14
C LYS A 127 -2.18 -7.89 -16.73
N LYS A 128 -2.17 -8.16 -15.43
CA LYS A 128 -2.43 -9.51 -14.89
C LYS A 128 -3.86 -9.97 -15.17
N ALA A 129 -4.85 -9.09 -14.97
CA ALA A 129 -6.24 -9.42 -15.24
C ALA A 129 -6.49 -9.72 -16.72
N HIS A 130 -5.84 -9.02 -17.64
CA HIS A 130 -5.91 -9.29 -19.08
C HIS A 130 -5.30 -10.64 -19.47
N GLN A 131 -4.20 -11.06 -18.84
CA GLN A 131 -3.65 -12.40 -19.02
C GLN A 131 -4.66 -13.47 -18.57
N CYS A 132 -5.30 -13.30 -17.41
CA CYS A 132 -6.33 -14.22 -16.95
C CYS A 132 -7.59 -14.21 -17.83
N LEU A 133 -7.97 -13.05 -18.39
CA LEU A 133 -9.07 -12.95 -19.35
C LEU A 133 -8.81 -13.77 -20.62
N PHE A 134 -7.56 -13.81 -21.09
CA PHE A 134 -7.18 -14.66 -22.22
C PHE A 134 -7.47 -16.14 -21.92
N PHE A 135 -7.03 -16.64 -20.76
CA PHE A 135 -7.32 -18.01 -20.34
C PHE A 135 -8.81 -18.26 -20.14
N LEU A 136 -9.56 -17.30 -19.58
CA LEU A 136 -11.01 -17.42 -19.45
C LEU A 136 -11.71 -17.55 -20.81
N ARG A 137 -11.27 -16.80 -21.83
CA ARG A 137 -11.77 -16.95 -23.22
C ARG A 137 -11.42 -18.32 -23.80
N TRP A 138 -10.21 -18.79 -23.54
CA TRP A 138 -9.75 -20.09 -23.99
C TRP A 138 -10.61 -21.21 -23.40
N LEU A 139 -10.86 -21.19 -22.08
CA LEU A 139 -11.74 -22.15 -21.40
C LEU A 139 -13.16 -22.14 -21.97
N ARG A 140 -13.73 -20.96 -22.27
CA ARG A 140 -15.03 -20.86 -22.92
C ARG A 140 -15.04 -21.52 -24.30
N LYS A 141 -13.95 -21.38 -25.07
CA LYS A 141 -13.80 -22.00 -26.39
C LYS A 141 -13.79 -23.54 -26.33
N PHE A 142 -13.26 -24.14 -25.25
CA PHE A 142 -13.32 -25.59 -25.03
C PHE A 142 -14.68 -26.09 -24.50
N GLY A 143 -15.70 -25.23 -24.45
CA GLY A 143 -17.04 -25.64 -24.01
C GLY A 143 -17.17 -25.85 -22.50
N MET A 144 -16.28 -25.26 -21.68
CA MET A 144 -16.39 -25.34 -20.22
C MET A 144 -17.72 -24.75 -19.74
N SER A 145 -18.34 -25.40 -18.75
CA SER A 145 -19.63 -24.98 -18.22
C SER A 145 -19.57 -23.58 -17.58
N PRO A 146 -20.67 -22.81 -17.57
CA PRO A 146 -20.70 -21.48 -16.95
C PRO A 146 -20.30 -21.46 -15.48
N SER A 147 -20.56 -22.55 -14.73
CA SER A 147 -20.17 -22.69 -13.33
C SER A 147 -18.64 -22.73 -13.15
N ILE A 148 -17.94 -23.50 -14.00
CA ILE A 148 -16.48 -23.58 -14.00
C ILE A 148 -15.87 -22.23 -14.38
N LEU A 149 -16.42 -21.56 -15.40
CA LEU A 149 -15.96 -20.25 -15.83
C LEU A 149 -16.12 -19.19 -14.73
N ARG A 150 -17.24 -19.23 -13.99
CA ARG A 150 -17.48 -18.34 -12.84
C ARG A 150 -16.50 -18.61 -11.70
N SER A 151 -16.25 -19.88 -11.38
CA SER A 151 -15.25 -20.27 -10.38
C SER A 151 -13.84 -19.81 -10.78
N PHE A 152 -13.46 -20.00 -12.05
CA PHE A 152 -12.19 -19.52 -12.57
C PHE A 152 -12.05 -18.00 -12.45
N TYR A 153 -13.09 -17.24 -12.85
CA TYR A 153 -13.11 -15.78 -12.69
C TYR A 153 -12.89 -15.36 -11.23
N THR A 154 -13.64 -15.99 -10.30
CA THR A 154 -13.60 -15.67 -8.86
C THR A 154 -12.20 -15.91 -8.28
N CYS A 155 -11.59 -17.05 -8.62
CA CYS A 155 -10.29 -17.44 -8.07
C CYS A 155 -9.11 -16.67 -8.69
N THR A 156 -9.24 -16.18 -9.93
CA THR A 156 -8.12 -15.55 -10.66
C THR A 156 -8.32 -14.04 -10.80
N ILE A 157 -9.22 -13.63 -11.70
CA ILE A 157 -9.44 -12.23 -12.08
C ILE A 157 -9.96 -11.44 -10.88
N GLU A 158 -11.01 -11.91 -10.21
CA GLU A 158 -11.56 -11.22 -9.04
C GLU A 158 -10.51 -11.15 -7.93
N SER A 159 -9.84 -12.25 -7.59
CA SER A 159 -8.76 -12.25 -6.59
C SER A 159 -7.69 -11.18 -6.86
N ILE A 160 -7.24 -11.03 -8.11
CA ILE A 160 -6.27 -10.01 -8.52
C ILE A 160 -6.84 -8.59 -8.38
N LEU A 161 -8.05 -8.34 -8.90
CA LEU A 161 -8.70 -7.03 -8.83
C LEU A 161 -9.00 -6.60 -7.38
N MET A 162 -9.27 -7.58 -6.52
CA MET A 162 -9.67 -7.37 -5.13
C MET A 162 -8.49 -7.32 -4.15
N GLY A 163 -7.28 -7.57 -4.62
CA GLY A 163 -6.05 -7.51 -3.84
C GLY A 163 -5.85 -6.14 -3.18
N CYS A 164 -5.89 -6.11 -1.84
CA CYS A 164 -5.78 -4.90 -1.03
C CYS A 164 -6.67 -3.72 -1.49
N ILE A 165 -7.84 -4.01 -2.07
CA ILE A 165 -8.70 -3.00 -2.72
C ILE A 165 -9.04 -1.79 -1.84
N THR A 166 -9.13 -2.00 -0.52
CA THR A 166 -9.46 -0.96 0.46
C THR A 166 -8.39 0.11 0.59
N ALA A 167 -7.16 -0.16 0.14
CA ALA A 167 -6.03 0.77 0.23
C ALA A 167 -6.00 1.77 -0.95
N TRP A 168 -6.42 1.36 -2.14
CA TRP A 168 -6.11 2.08 -3.38
C TRP A 168 -7.31 2.43 -4.26
N PHE A 169 -8.39 1.64 -4.24
CA PHE A 169 -9.48 1.79 -5.21
C PHE A 169 -10.28 3.08 -5.02
N GLY A 170 -10.52 3.49 -3.76
CA GLY A 170 -11.21 4.74 -3.45
C GLY A 170 -10.48 5.98 -3.95
N ASN A 171 -9.15 5.95 -3.91
CA ASN A 171 -8.27 7.05 -4.31
C ASN A 171 -7.86 6.99 -5.79
N SER A 172 -8.32 5.99 -6.54
CA SER A 172 -8.02 5.85 -7.96
C SER A 172 -8.76 6.90 -8.81
N THR A 173 -8.24 7.21 -10.00
CA THR A 173 -8.92 8.13 -10.91
C THR A 173 -10.20 7.52 -11.51
N ALA A 174 -11.10 8.35 -12.05
CA ALA A 174 -12.27 7.86 -12.77
C ALA A 174 -11.88 7.00 -14.00
N GLY A 175 -10.79 7.36 -14.68
CA GLY A 175 -10.21 6.58 -15.78
C GLY A 175 -9.79 5.18 -15.34
N ASN A 176 -9.02 5.09 -14.25
CA ASN A 176 -8.57 3.82 -13.67
C ASN A 176 -9.76 2.93 -13.29
N ARG A 177 -10.77 3.49 -12.62
CA ARG A 177 -12.00 2.75 -12.28
C ARG A 177 -12.76 2.27 -13.52
N LYS A 178 -12.82 3.09 -14.58
CA LYS A 178 -13.47 2.71 -15.85
C LYS A 178 -12.73 1.54 -16.52
N ALA A 179 -11.40 1.55 -16.52
CA ALA A 179 -10.60 0.47 -17.06
C ALA A 179 -10.82 -0.85 -16.30
N LEU A 180 -10.81 -0.83 -14.97
CA LEU A 180 -11.09 -2.01 -14.14
C LEU A 180 -12.52 -2.55 -14.37
N LYS A 181 -13.51 -1.66 -14.49
CA LYS A 181 -14.89 -2.06 -14.82
C LYS A 181 -15.00 -2.75 -16.19
N ARG A 182 -14.20 -2.34 -17.19
CA ARG A 182 -14.20 -3.00 -18.50
C ARG A 182 -13.77 -4.46 -18.41
N VAL A 183 -12.74 -4.77 -17.59
CA VAL A 183 -12.29 -6.15 -17.35
C VAL A 183 -13.44 -7.02 -16.81
N VAL A 184 -14.15 -6.54 -15.79
CA VAL A 184 -15.29 -7.27 -15.20
C VAL A 184 -16.42 -7.43 -16.21
N ARG A 185 -16.73 -6.40 -17.00
CA ARG A 185 -17.75 -6.48 -18.05
C ARG A 185 -17.39 -7.52 -19.12
N THR A 186 -16.13 -7.53 -19.58
CA THR A 186 -15.65 -8.53 -20.53
C THR A 186 -15.74 -9.94 -19.93
N ALA A 187 -15.33 -10.14 -18.68
CA ALA A 187 -15.47 -11.43 -18.01
C ALA A 187 -16.94 -11.88 -17.92
N SER A 188 -17.85 -10.97 -17.58
CA SER A 188 -19.29 -11.25 -17.48
C SER A 188 -19.87 -11.75 -18.80
N HIS A 189 -19.49 -11.14 -19.93
CA HIS A 189 -19.89 -11.60 -21.26
C HIS A 189 -19.34 -13.00 -21.57
N ILE A 190 -18.10 -13.32 -21.18
CA ILE A 190 -17.49 -14.64 -21.45
C ILE A 190 -18.12 -15.74 -20.58
N VAL A 191 -18.37 -15.45 -19.30
CA VAL A 191 -19.02 -16.38 -18.36
C VAL A 191 -20.49 -16.61 -18.74
N GLY A 192 -21.15 -15.60 -19.32
CA GLY A 192 -22.57 -15.66 -19.68
C GLY A 192 -23.49 -15.36 -18.51
N GLY A 193 -23.13 -14.43 -17.62
CA GLY A 193 -23.97 -14.02 -16.51
C GLY A 193 -23.42 -12.83 -15.74
N GLU A 194 -24.21 -12.30 -14.82
CA GLU A 194 -23.82 -11.13 -14.03
C GLU A 194 -22.68 -11.46 -13.06
N LEU A 195 -21.74 -10.53 -12.95
CA LEU A 195 -20.61 -10.58 -12.03
C LEU A 195 -20.69 -9.40 -11.05
N PRO A 196 -20.19 -9.54 -9.81
CA PRO A 196 -20.29 -8.50 -8.82
C PRO A 196 -19.60 -7.18 -9.25
N SER A 197 -20.24 -6.06 -8.92
CA SER A 197 -19.65 -4.73 -9.11
C SER A 197 -18.44 -4.53 -8.20
N LEU A 198 -17.31 -4.09 -8.76
CA LEU A 198 -16.11 -3.74 -7.99
C LEU A 198 -16.40 -2.66 -6.93
N GLN A 199 -17.31 -1.72 -7.24
CA GLN A 199 -17.69 -0.67 -6.31
C GLN A 199 -18.39 -1.24 -5.06
N ASP A 200 -19.25 -2.23 -5.27
CA ASP A 200 -20.05 -2.83 -4.19
C ASP A 200 -19.14 -3.69 -3.30
N ILE A 201 -18.23 -4.46 -3.91
CA ILE A 201 -17.28 -5.25 -3.14
C ILE A 201 -16.32 -4.34 -2.37
N TYR A 202 -15.81 -3.27 -3.00
CA TYR A 202 -15.00 -2.27 -2.31
C TYR A 202 -15.73 -1.69 -1.10
N THR A 203 -16.96 -1.20 -1.29
CA THR A 203 -17.79 -0.60 -0.23
C THR A 203 -18.02 -1.59 0.91
N ARG A 204 -18.40 -2.83 0.58
CA ARG A 204 -18.60 -3.92 1.55
C ARG A 204 -17.33 -4.22 2.35
N ARG A 205 -16.16 -4.27 1.69
CA ARG A 205 -14.88 -4.53 2.36
C ARG A 205 -14.45 -3.38 3.25
N CYS A 206 -14.66 -2.13 2.82
CA CYS A 206 -14.42 -0.95 3.64
C CYS A 206 -15.29 -0.97 4.90
N ILE A 207 -16.60 -1.20 4.77
CA ILE A 207 -17.51 -1.29 5.92
C ILE A 207 -17.06 -2.39 6.90
N ARG A 208 -16.80 -3.60 6.42
CA ARG A 208 -16.32 -4.71 7.28
C ARG A 208 -14.98 -4.42 7.95
N LYS A 209 -14.06 -3.73 7.27
CA LYS A 209 -12.78 -3.33 7.87
C LYS A 209 -13.00 -2.26 8.95
N SER A 210 -13.84 -1.26 8.68
CA SER A 210 -14.19 -0.21 9.64
C SER A 210 -14.89 -0.77 10.87
N GLN A 211 -15.85 -1.67 10.71
CA GLN A 211 -16.54 -2.34 11.82
C GLN A 211 -15.56 -3.09 12.72
N ARG A 212 -14.60 -3.82 12.14
CA ARG A 212 -13.54 -4.50 12.91
C ARG A 212 -12.65 -3.55 13.71
N ILE A 213 -12.33 -2.39 13.13
CA ILE A 213 -11.53 -1.36 13.82
C ILE A 213 -12.35 -0.71 14.94
N ILE A 214 -13.65 -0.49 14.73
CA ILE A 214 -14.54 0.08 15.75
C ILE A 214 -14.75 -0.92 16.90
N SER A 215 -14.86 -2.22 16.61
CA SER A 215 -15.02 -3.24 17.67
C SER A 215 -13.76 -3.47 18.49
N ASP A 216 -12.57 -3.19 17.94
CA ASP A 216 -11.28 -3.38 18.60
C ASP A 216 -10.75 -2.05 19.16
N SER A 217 -10.91 -1.85 20.47
CA SER A 217 -10.44 -0.65 21.17
C SER A 217 -8.91 -0.53 21.22
N SER A 218 -8.18 -1.64 21.04
CA SER A 218 -6.71 -1.67 20.99
C SER A 218 -6.16 -1.29 19.61
N HIS A 219 -7.01 -1.28 18.57
CA HIS A 219 -6.58 -0.99 17.22
C HIS A 219 -6.04 0.45 17.10
N PRO A 220 -4.86 0.68 16.48
CA PRO A 220 -4.25 2.02 16.40
C PRO A 220 -5.17 3.08 15.77
N SER A 221 -5.98 2.67 14.78
CA SER A 221 -6.96 3.53 14.10
C SER A 221 -8.34 3.62 14.77
N HIS A 222 -8.58 2.94 15.89
CA HIS A 222 -9.89 2.93 16.58
C HIS A 222 -10.39 4.35 16.86
N ARG A 223 -9.49 5.19 17.41
CA ARG A 223 -9.81 6.59 17.72
C ARG A 223 -10.20 7.41 16.48
N LEU A 224 -9.68 7.09 15.30
CA LEU A 224 -10.03 7.80 14.06
C LEU A 224 -11.45 7.50 13.58
N LEU A 225 -11.96 6.31 13.89
CA LEU A 225 -13.32 5.89 13.58
C LEU A 225 -14.32 6.16 14.71
N SER A 226 -13.93 6.95 15.72
CA SER A 226 -14.86 7.48 16.73
C SER A 226 -15.55 8.74 16.22
N LEU A 227 -16.85 8.87 16.49
CA LEU A 227 -17.59 10.10 16.24
C LEU A 227 -17.12 11.20 17.19
N LEU A 228 -17.11 12.44 16.68
CA LEU A 228 -17.01 13.63 17.51
C LEU A 228 -18.26 13.78 18.40
N PRO A 229 -18.20 14.57 19.49
CA PRO A 229 -19.34 14.76 20.40
C PRO A 229 -20.64 15.20 19.71
N SER A 230 -20.55 15.85 18.54
CA SER A 230 -21.71 16.23 17.74
C SER A 230 -22.43 15.06 17.05
N GLY A 231 -21.88 13.85 17.08
CA GLY A 231 -22.43 12.65 16.44
C GLY A 231 -22.40 12.65 14.90
N ARG A 232 -21.95 13.73 14.26
CA ARG A 232 -22.08 13.92 12.81
C ARG A 232 -20.83 13.57 12.00
N ARG A 233 -19.65 13.61 12.62
CA ARG A 233 -18.35 13.49 11.92
C ARG A 233 -17.41 12.57 12.68
N LEU A 234 -16.68 11.75 11.93
CA LEU A 234 -15.56 10.97 12.45
C LEU A 234 -14.35 11.88 12.69
N ARG A 235 -13.43 11.46 13.56
CA ARG A 235 -12.17 12.18 13.78
C ARG A 235 -11.30 12.10 12.54
N SER A 236 -10.97 13.25 11.96
CA SER A 236 -9.98 13.34 10.88
C SER A 236 -8.56 13.39 11.44
N ILE A 237 -7.62 12.82 10.70
CA ILE A 237 -6.19 13.06 10.93
C ILE A 237 -5.93 14.53 10.60
N ARG A 238 -5.48 15.31 11.59
CA ARG A 238 -5.06 16.69 11.35
C ARG A 238 -3.70 16.68 10.65
N SER A 239 -3.65 17.05 9.38
CA SER A 239 -2.41 17.41 8.69
C SER A 239 -2.34 18.94 8.58
N ARG A 240 -1.29 19.55 9.13
CA ARG A 240 -0.95 20.94 8.79
C ARG A 240 -0.21 20.91 7.47
N THR A 241 -0.86 21.35 6.40
CA THR A 241 -0.17 21.71 5.16
C THR A 241 0.38 23.12 5.34
N SER A 242 1.67 23.22 5.65
CA SER A 242 2.44 24.48 5.63
C SER A 242 2.84 24.83 4.22
#